data_AF-A0A023BRY8-F1
#
_entry.id   AF-A0A023BRY8-F1
#
_cell.length_a   1.000
_cell.length_b   1.000
_cell.length_c   1.000
_cell.angle_alpha   90.00
_cell.angle_beta   90.00
_cell.angle_gamma   90.00
#
_symmetry.space_group_name_H-M   'P 1'
#
loop_
_entity.id
_entity.type
_entity.pdbx_description
1 polymer ?
#
loop_
_entity_poly.entity_id
_entity_poly.type
_entity_poly.pdbx_seq_one_letter_code
_entity_poly.pdbx_strand_id
1 'polypeptide(L)'
;MLLFIVLIASCKQKDKERKITSNPNKITFEVNEGTEFLLTAFNLAVEKEMSDEYKPCETSYVKRLNDYFAEYKEHPFLKYIFDEVNSGTDFSSVGLVITNLETMELNSDIDIELIKRKIYTNDINNFRKLAADFYRVTKFNSFFKSNKEYYATSNSKIKRQVEAENLLGKIQEFYQDDRDGLEFKVFVELTNNSESQAVDFYDNYNPNIRAITLGNFCDLSSESKPQNEVLDIENYQGVFCHEISHLYTTSIFLDKYIGDVEDFRVLFDDKLTKLQIKDRVDHMIIRPLQAVLTKRIFNDLAGSNFYKKQPNSIEKNIYLLFSEYKPNGNKTFESYYKEAIKIIRNKG
;
A
#
# COMPACT_ATOMS: atom_id res chain seq x y z
N MET A 1 -42.54 63.51 31.26
CA MET A 1 -41.21 62.89 31.45
C MET A 1 -41.39 61.40 31.21
N LEU A 2 -41.17 60.94 29.98
CA LEU A 2 -41.37 59.54 29.56
C LEU A 2 -40.11 58.72 29.89
N LEU A 3 -40.28 57.60 30.58
CA LEU A 3 -39.24 56.64 30.89
C LEU A 3 -39.25 55.54 29.82
N PHE A 4 -38.16 55.40 29.05
CA PHE A 4 -37.95 54.27 28.14
C PHE A 4 -37.19 53.16 28.89
N ILE A 5 -37.81 52.00 29.03
CA ILE A 5 -37.15 50.76 29.48
C ILE A 5 -36.79 49.97 28.21
N VAL A 6 -35.49 49.84 27.94
CA VAL A 6 -34.95 48.97 26.89
C VAL A 6 -34.69 47.59 27.51
N LEU A 7 -35.49 46.60 27.13
CA LEU A 7 -35.24 45.19 27.41
C LEU A 7 -34.23 44.64 26.41
N ILE A 8 -32.99 44.42 26.84
CA ILE A 8 -31.99 43.70 26.05
C ILE A 8 -32.24 42.20 26.27
N ALA A 9 -32.88 41.56 25.29
CA ALA A 9 -32.95 40.11 25.21
C ALA A 9 -31.57 39.56 24.80
N SER A 10 -30.82 39.04 25.76
CA SER A 10 -29.62 38.25 25.49
C SER A 10 -30.03 36.89 24.92
N CYS A 11 -29.88 36.72 23.61
CA CYS A 11 -29.91 35.40 22.97
C CYS A 11 -28.73 34.58 23.49
N LYS A 12 -28.98 33.68 24.44
CA LYS A 12 -28.08 32.56 24.74
C LYS A 12 -28.02 31.65 23.50
N GLN A 13 -27.02 31.89 22.66
CA GLN A 13 -26.61 30.94 21.66
C GLN A 13 -26.06 29.72 22.42
N LYS A 14 -26.83 28.63 22.45
CA LYS A 14 -26.33 27.34 22.93
C LYS A 14 -25.22 26.92 21.98
N ASP A 15 -23.97 27.08 22.40
CA ASP A 15 -22.85 26.38 21.79
C ASP A 15 -23.16 24.88 21.89
N LYS A 16 -23.62 24.32 20.77
CA LYS A 16 -23.52 22.88 20.58
C LYS A 16 -22.03 22.60 20.52
N GLU A 17 -21.47 22.12 21.62
CA GLU A 17 -20.22 21.38 21.61
C GLU A 17 -20.32 20.36 20.46
N ARG A 18 -19.67 20.68 19.33
CA ARG A 18 -19.34 19.66 18.35
C ARG A 18 -18.42 18.71 19.11
N LYS A 19 -18.95 17.55 19.52
CA LYS A 19 -18.11 16.40 19.81
C LYS A 19 -17.23 16.20 18.58
N ILE A 20 -15.98 16.63 18.68
CA ILE A 20 -14.93 16.22 17.77
C ILE A 20 -14.79 14.72 18.06
N THR A 21 -15.46 13.89 17.27
CA THR A 21 -15.20 12.46 17.27
C THR A 21 -13.82 12.29 16.66
N SER A 22 -12.81 11.99 17.47
CA SER A 22 -11.54 11.54 16.93
C SER A 22 -11.78 10.28 16.12
N ASN A 23 -11.26 10.24 14.89
CA ASN A 23 -11.21 9.01 14.12
C ASN A 23 -9.93 8.30 14.53
N PRO A 24 -9.98 7.14 15.19
CA PRO A 24 -8.78 6.46 15.63
C PRO A 24 -7.93 6.03 14.44
N ASN A 25 -6.61 6.10 14.60
CA ASN A 25 -5.67 5.52 13.66
C ASN A 25 -5.92 4.00 13.54
N LYS A 26 -5.89 3.46 12.32
CA LYS A 26 -6.25 2.05 12.08
C LYS A 26 -5.48 1.40 10.94
N ILE A 27 -5.34 0.08 11.04
CA ILE A 27 -4.92 -0.79 9.95
C ILE A 27 -6.13 -1.63 9.52
N THR A 28 -6.45 -1.65 8.23
CA THR A 28 -7.58 -2.41 7.69
C THR A 28 -7.10 -3.47 6.71
N PHE A 29 -7.73 -4.64 6.73
CA PHE A 29 -7.43 -5.76 5.83
C PHE A 29 -8.68 -6.13 5.04
N GLU A 30 -8.57 -6.18 3.73
CA GLU A 30 -9.66 -6.63 2.87
C GLU A 30 -9.15 -7.34 1.61
N VAL A 31 -9.94 -8.28 1.10
CA VAL A 31 -9.78 -8.75 -0.28
C VAL A 31 -10.74 -7.90 -1.12
N ASN A 32 -10.21 -7.11 -2.06
CA ASN A 32 -11.04 -6.25 -2.90
C ASN A 32 -11.57 -7.04 -4.11
N GLU A 33 -12.88 -6.92 -4.41
CA GLU A 33 -13.52 -7.70 -5.48
C GLU A 33 -12.96 -7.38 -6.87
N GLY A 34 -12.68 -6.11 -7.16
CA GLY A 34 -12.12 -5.70 -8.45
C GLY A 34 -10.68 -6.18 -8.64
N THR A 35 -9.87 -6.07 -7.60
CA THR A 35 -8.51 -6.61 -7.58
C THR A 35 -8.51 -8.13 -7.75
N GLU A 36 -9.33 -8.84 -6.97
CA GLU A 36 -9.44 -10.30 -7.07
C GLU A 36 -9.92 -10.75 -8.46
N PHE A 37 -10.86 -10.01 -9.05
CA PHE A 37 -11.35 -10.27 -10.41
C PHE A 37 -10.25 -10.18 -11.46
N LEU A 38 -9.51 -9.07 -11.48
CA LEU A 38 -8.49 -8.85 -12.51
C LEU A 38 -7.25 -9.72 -12.29
N LEU A 39 -6.86 -9.99 -11.04
CA LEU A 39 -5.78 -10.94 -10.73
C LEU A 39 -6.15 -12.37 -11.09
N THR A 40 -7.39 -12.78 -10.84
CA THR A 40 -7.90 -14.09 -11.29
C THR A 40 -7.80 -14.20 -12.81
N ALA A 41 -8.28 -13.19 -13.53
CA ALA A 41 -8.20 -13.18 -14.99
C ALA A 41 -6.75 -13.19 -15.50
N PHE A 42 -5.86 -12.41 -14.87
CA PHE A 42 -4.44 -12.41 -15.21
C PHE A 42 -3.80 -13.79 -15.02
N ASN A 43 -3.98 -14.39 -13.84
CA ASN A 43 -3.42 -15.70 -13.53
C ASN A 43 -3.92 -16.79 -14.47
N LEU A 44 -5.20 -16.76 -14.85
CA LEU A 44 -5.76 -17.68 -15.84
C LEU A 44 -5.17 -17.46 -17.24
N ALA A 45 -4.89 -16.21 -17.62
CA ALA A 45 -4.34 -15.87 -18.92
C ALA A 45 -2.88 -16.31 -19.08
N VAL A 46 -2.07 -16.21 -18.02
CA VAL A 46 -0.63 -16.47 -18.07
C VAL A 46 -0.21 -17.83 -17.48
N GLU A 47 -1.16 -18.61 -16.95
CA GLU A 47 -0.92 -19.86 -16.19
C GLU A 47 0.12 -20.81 -16.83
N LYS A 48 0.08 -20.96 -18.16
CA LYS A 48 0.96 -21.88 -18.91
C LYS A 48 2.36 -21.35 -19.15
N GLU A 49 2.52 -20.03 -19.21
CA GLU A 49 3.77 -19.36 -19.57
C GLU A 49 4.53 -18.87 -18.33
N MET A 50 3.84 -18.82 -17.18
CA MET A 50 4.40 -18.37 -15.91
C MET A 50 5.39 -19.39 -15.35
N SER A 51 6.62 -18.94 -15.03
CA SER A 51 7.58 -19.78 -14.32
C SER A 51 7.06 -20.12 -12.91
N ASP A 52 7.52 -21.25 -12.36
CA ASP A 52 7.00 -21.79 -11.10
C ASP A 52 7.14 -20.81 -9.93
N GLU A 53 8.15 -19.94 -9.95
CA GLU A 53 8.38 -18.91 -8.92
C GLU A 53 7.29 -17.82 -8.89
N TYR A 54 6.62 -17.53 -10.00
CA TYR A 54 5.56 -16.52 -10.05
C TYR A 54 4.15 -17.12 -9.95
N LYS A 55 4.03 -18.45 -10.01
CA LYS A 55 2.73 -19.13 -9.84
C LYS A 55 2.15 -18.86 -8.45
N PRO A 56 0.83 -18.71 -8.34
CA PRO A 56 0.16 -18.62 -7.04
C PRO A 56 0.53 -19.79 -6.14
N CYS A 57 0.61 -19.54 -4.83
CA CYS A 57 0.82 -20.59 -3.86
C CYS A 57 -0.27 -21.66 -3.95
N GLU A 58 0.13 -22.94 -3.92
CA GLU A 58 -0.81 -24.04 -3.83
C GLU A 58 -1.63 -23.96 -2.53
N THR A 59 -2.90 -23.60 -2.69
CA THR A 59 -3.88 -23.49 -1.60
C THR A 59 -5.20 -24.13 -2.00
N SER A 60 -6.02 -24.44 -1.01
CA SER A 60 -7.40 -24.86 -1.18
C SER A 60 -8.19 -23.84 -1.99
N TYR A 61 -7.88 -22.55 -1.86
CA TYR A 61 -8.51 -21.47 -2.61
C TYR A 61 -8.10 -21.46 -4.08
N VAL A 62 -6.80 -21.51 -4.38
CA VAL A 62 -6.30 -21.56 -5.76
C VAL A 62 -6.87 -22.77 -6.50
N LYS A 63 -6.99 -23.93 -5.83
CA LYS A 63 -7.66 -25.09 -6.41
C LYS A 63 -9.13 -24.81 -6.74
N ARG A 64 -9.91 -24.27 -5.80
CA ARG A 64 -11.33 -23.91 -6.04
C ARG A 64 -11.48 -22.91 -7.17
N LEU A 65 -10.59 -21.93 -7.25
CA LEU A 65 -10.54 -20.93 -8.32
C LEU A 65 -10.29 -21.62 -9.67
N ASN A 66 -9.23 -22.41 -9.78
CA ASN A 66 -8.91 -23.11 -11.03
C ASN A 66 -10.02 -24.05 -11.47
N ASP A 67 -10.63 -24.78 -10.54
CA ASP A 67 -11.77 -25.67 -10.81
C ASP A 67 -12.99 -24.88 -11.32
N TYR A 68 -13.30 -23.74 -10.69
CA TYR A 68 -14.44 -22.89 -11.08
C TYR A 68 -14.25 -22.25 -12.45
N PHE A 69 -13.04 -21.78 -12.77
CA PHE A 69 -12.78 -21.04 -14.01
C PHE A 69 -12.29 -21.91 -15.18
N ALA A 70 -12.17 -23.23 -15.00
CA ALA A 70 -11.60 -24.14 -16.00
C ALA A 70 -12.26 -24.05 -17.38
N GLU A 71 -13.58 -23.86 -17.44
CA GLU A 71 -14.33 -23.78 -18.71
C GLU A 71 -14.17 -22.44 -19.46
N TYR A 72 -13.62 -21.43 -18.80
CA TYR A 72 -13.51 -20.07 -19.36
C TYR A 72 -12.10 -19.73 -19.85
N LYS A 73 -11.15 -20.68 -19.87
CA LYS A 73 -9.75 -20.45 -20.27
C LYS A 73 -9.58 -19.91 -21.70
N GLU A 74 -10.57 -20.10 -22.56
CA GLU A 74 -10.57 -19.59 -23.95
C GLU A 74 -11.27 -18.23 -24.12
N HIS A 75 -11.72 -17.61 -23.04
CA HIS A 75 -12.49 -16.36 -23.10
C HIS A 75 -11.67 -15.22 -23.73
N PRO A 76 -12.26 -14.39 -24.63
CA PRO A 76 -11.56 -13.30 -25.31
C PRO A 76 -10.84 -12.32 -24.38
N PHE A 77 -11.37 -12.08 -23.18
CA PHE A 77 -10.72 -11.23 -22.18
C PHE A 77 -9.36 -11.76 -21.71
N LEU A 78 -9.20 -13.08 -21.57
CA LEU A 78 -7.91 -13.67 -21.16
C LEU A 78 -6.87 -13.50 -22.27
N LYS A 79 -7.30 -13.61 -23.54
CA LYS A 79 -6.44 -13.35 -24.71
C LYS A 79 -6.03 -11.88 -24.80
N TYR A 80 -6.94 -10.98 -24.46
CA TYR A 80 -6.64 -9.55 -24.35
C TYR A 80 -5.57 -9.28 -23.29
N ILE A 81 -5.66 -9.91 -22.12
CA ILE A 81 -4.65 -9.74 -21.05
C ILE A 81 -3.28 -10.27 -21.48
N PHE A 82 -3.25 -11.42 -22.17
CA PHE A 82 -2.01 -12.05 -22.61
C PHE A 82 -1.27 -11.29 -23.73
N ASP A 83 -1.93 -10.35 -24.42
CA ASP A 83 -1.29 -9.52 -25.44
C ASP A 83 -0.04 -8.80 -24.87
N GLU A 84 1.07 -8.82 -25.60
CA GLU A 84 2.35 -8.25 -25.16
C GLU A 84 2.21 -6.78 -24.71
N VAL A 85 1.30 -6.02 -25.32
CA VAL A 85 1.02 -4.63 -24.95
C VAL A 85 0.43 -4.51 -23.54
N ASN A 86 -0.32 -5.51 -23.10
CA ASN A 86 -1.06 -5.50 -21.84
C ASN A 86 -0.34 -6.26 -20.71
N SER A 87 0.64 -7.11 -21.04
CA SER A 87 1.38 -7.94 -20.09
C SER A 87 2.12 -7.17 -18.98
N GLY A 88 2.42 -5.88 -19.19
CA GLY A 88 3.04 -4.99 -18.20
C GLY A 88 2.06 -4.20 -17.32
N THR A 89 0.77 -4.51 -17.37
CA THR A 89 -0.29 -3.79 -16.64
C THR A 89 -0.36 -4.26 -15.19
N ASP A 90 -0.36 -3.31 -14.24
CA ASP A 90 -0.67 -3.57 -12.84
C ASP A 90 -2.19 -3.76 -12.66
N PHE A 91 -2.66 -4.96 -13.02
CA PHE A 91 -4.08 -5.33 -12.94
C PHE A 91 -4.65 -5.27 -11.53
N SER A 92 -3.80 -5.41 -10.50
CA SER A 92 -4.24 -5.28 -9.12
C SER A 92 -4.72 -3.86 -8.82
N SER A 93 -3.84 -2.88 -9.05
CA SER A 93 -4.15 -1.46 -8.80
C SER A 93 -5.33 -0.99 -9.63
N VAL A 94 -5.51 -1.55 -10.82
CA VAL A 94 -6.63 -1.24 -11.71
C VAL A 94 -7.95 -1.72 -11.10
N GLY A 95 -7.94 -2.87 -10.44
CA GLY A 95 -9.10 -3.41 -9.73
C GLY A 95 -9.60 -2.46 -8.64
N LEU A 96 -8.69 -1.78 -7.95
CA LEU A 96 -9.00 -0.85 -6.87
C LEU A 96 -9.71 0.42 -7.32
N VAL A 97 -9.65 0.76 -8.61
CA VAL A 97 -10.21 2.01 -9.15
C VAL A 97 -11.49 1.78 -9.96
N ILE A 98 -11.94 0.54 -10.09
CA ILE A 98 -13.25 0.20 -10.66
C ILE A 98 -14.34 0.52 -9.65
N THR A 99 -15.28 1.39 -10.03
CA THR A 99 -16.43 1.79 -9.20
C THR A 99 -17.65 0.92 -9.43
N ASN A 100 -17.76 0.29 -10.61
CA ASN A 100 -18.82 -0.64 -10.95
C ASN A 100 -18.27 -1.80 -11.79
N LEU A 101 -18.27 -3.01 -11.23
CA LEU A 101 -17.75 -4.21 -11.89
C LEU A 101 -18.68 -4.79 -12.95
N GLU A 102 -19.98 -4.47 -12.95
CA GLU A 102 -20.88 -4.94 -14.01
C GLU A 102 -20.68 -4.18 -15.32
N THR A 103 -20.29 -2.91 -15.23
CA THR A 103 -20.07 -2.02 -16.38
C THR A 103 -18.59 -1.71 -16.61
N MET A 104 -17.71 -2.10 -15.69
CA MET A 104 -16.30 -1.71 -15.62
C MET A 104 -16.11 -0.19 -15.64
N GLU A 105 -17.02 0.50 -14.94
CA GLU A 105 -16.90 1.95 -14.72
C GLU A 105 -15.72 2.24 -13.80
N LEU A 106 -14.98 3.29 -14.13
CA LEU A 106 -13.77 3.70 -13.40
C LEU A 106 -14.07 4.99 -12.64
N ASN A 107 -13.34 5.20 -11.55
CA ASN A 107 -13.38 6.48 -10.85
C ASN A 107 -12.76 7.58 -11.73
N SER A 108 -13.56 8.58 -12.12
CA SER A 108 -13.11 9.70 -12.96
C SER A 108 -11.95 10.49 -12.36
N ASP A 109 -11.83 10.52 -11.03
CA ASP A 109 -10.74 11.21 -10.34
C ASP A 109 -9.41 10.44 -10.46
N ILE A 110 -9.44 9.15 -10.85
CA ILE A 110 -8.31 8.21 -10.90
C ILE A 110 -7.96 7.78 -12.35
N ASP A 111 -8.71 8.23 -13.36
CA ASP A 111 -8.43 7.91 -14.77
C ASP A 111 -7.02 8.36 -15.22
N ILE A 112 -6.52 9.50 -14.71
CA ILE A 112 -5.15 9.98 -14.98
C ILE A 112 -4.09 9.02 -14.43
N GLU A 113 -4.37 8.40 -13.28
CA GLU A 113 -3.48 7.46 -12.60
C GLU A 113 -3.40 6.10 -13.32
N LEU A 114 -4.47 5.69 -14.00
CA LEU A 114 -4.49 4.51 -14.86
C LEU A 114 -3.61 4.68 -16.10
N ILE A 115 -3.66 5.86 -16.74
CA ILE A 115 -2.79 6.19 -17.87
C ILE A 115 -1.31 6.13 -17.44
N LYS A 116 -1.00 6.68 -16.25
CA LYS A 116 0.37 6.61 -15.68
C LYS A 116 0.82 5.16 -15.45
N ARG A 117 -0.10 4.26 -15.09
CA ARG A 117 0.13 2.82 -14.90
C ARG A 117 0.11 2.02 -16.20
N LYS A 118 0.23 2.68 -17.35
CA LYS A 118 0.26 2.07 -18.67
C LYS A 118 -1.00 1.28 -19.04
N ILE A 119 -2.12 1.54 -18.36
CA ILE A 119 -3.43 1.28 -18.97
C ILE A 119 -3.66 2.39 -19.99
N TYR A 120 -3.21 2.15 -21.21
CA TYR A 120 -3.31 3.12 -22.28
C TYR A 120 -4.78 3.25 -22.74
N THR A 121 -5.25 4.49 -22.83
CA THR A 121 -6.61 4.90 -23.22
C THR A 121 -7.07 4.37 -24.58
N ASN A 122 -6.15 3.97 -25.44
CA ASN A 122 -6.47 3.65 -26.84
C ASN A 122 -7.34 2.40 -26.99
N ASP A 123 -7.44 1.54 -25.95
CA ASP A 123 -8.34 0.39 -25.96
C ASP A 123 -9.15 0.18 -24.67
N ILE A 124 -9.29 1.23 -23.84
CA ILE A 124 -10.01 1.13 -22.56
C ILE A 124 -11.48 0.70 -22.74
N ASN A 125 -12.10 1.06 -23.86
CA ASN A 125 -13.46 0.64 -24.19
C ASN A 125 -13.55 -0.87 -24.47
N ASN A 126 -12.55 -1.45 -25.12
CA ASN A 126 -12.50 -2.88 -25.38
C ASN A 126 -12.18 -3.65 -24.09
N PHE A 127 -11.22 -3.16 -23.29
CA PHE A 127 -11.00 -3.66 -21.93
C PHE A 127 -12.30 -3.71 -21.14
N ARG A 128 -13.01 -2.58 -21.02
CA ARG A 128 -14.27 -2.49 -20.27
C ARG A 128 -15.30 -3.49 -20.79
N LYS A 129 -15.47 -3.57 -22.11
CA LYS A 129 -16.41 -4.50 -22.74
C LYS A 129 -16.06 -5.96 -22.45
N LEU A 130 -14.81 -6.36 -22.66
CA LEU A 130 -14.35 -7.74 -22.50
C LEU A 130 -14.33 -8.16 -21.03
N ALA A 131 -13.88 -7.27 -20.14
CA ALA A 131 -13.88 -7.49 -18.70
C ALA A 131 -15.30 -7.60 -18.14
N ALA A 132 -16.22 -6.69 -18.52
CA ALA A 132 -17.62 -6.75 -18.11
C ALA A 132 -18.29 -8.05 -18.59
N ASP A 133 -18.01 -8.46 -19.83
CA ASP A 133 -18.50 -9.72 -20.36
C ASP A 133 -17.97 -10.92 -19.56
N PHE A 134 -16.66 -10.97 -19.30
CA PHE A 134 -16.04 -12.03 -18.51
C PHE A 134 -16.62 -12.11 -17.09
N TYR A 135 -16.74 -10.96 -16.40
CA TYR A 135 -17.33 -10.85 -15.07
C TYR A 135 -18.76 -11.42 -15.03
N ARG A 136 -19.57 -11.10 -16.06
CA ARG A 136 -20.95 -11.56 -16.19
C ARG A 136 -21.06 -13.05 -16.51
N VAL A 137 -20.35 -13.53 -17.54
CA VAL A 137 -20.49 -14.93 -18.00
C VAL A 137 -19.95 -15.92 -16.98
N THR A 138 -18.86 -15.57 -16.30
CA THR A 138 -18.29 -16.38 -15.22
C THR A 138 -19.09 -16.27 -13.91
N LYS A 139 -20.03 -15.32 -13.82
CA LYS A 139 -20.74 -14.97 -12.59
C LYS A 139 -19.77 -14.67 -11.43
N PHE A 140 -18.71 -13.92 -11.72
CA PHE A 140 -17.62 -13.68 -10.77
C PHE A 140 -18.11 -13.17 -9.40
N ASN A 141 -19.09 -12.26 -9.38
CA ASN A 141 -19.69 -11.79 -8.12
C ASN A 141 -20.19 -12.92 -7.21
N SER A 142 -20.78 -13.96 -7.80
CA SER A 142 -21.30 -15.11 -7.06
C SER A 142 -20.15 -15.95 -6.49
N PHE A 143 -19.09 -16.14 -7.28
CA PHE A 143 -17.85 -16.79 -6.84
C PHE A 143 -17.18 -16.00 -5.70
N PHE A 144 -17.05 -14.68 -5.83
CA PHE A 144 -16.46 -13.83 -4.80
C PHE A 144 -17.27 -13.89 -3.50
N LYS A 145 -18.61 -13.74 -3.59
CA LYS A 145 -19.50 -13.83 -2.42
C LYS A 145 -19.47 -15.20 -1.75
N SER A 146 -19.36 -16.30 -2.51
CA SER A 146 -19.29 -17.65 -1.93
C SER A 146 -17.98 -17.91 -1.19
N ASN A 147 -16.91 -17.16 -1.47
CA ASN A 147 -15.61 -17.26 -0.78
C ASN A 147 -15.44 -16.25 0.36
N LYS A 148 -16.47 -15.47 0.73
CA LYS A 148 -16.38 -14.43 1.77
C LYS A 148 -15.84 -14.93 3.11
N GLU A 149 -16.22 -16.13 3.53
CA GLU A 149 -15.73 -16.73 4.79
C GLU A 149 -14.24 -17.08 4.70
N TYR A 150 -13.77 -17.53 3.54
CA TYR A 150 -12.35 -17.79 3.29
C TYR A 150 -11.55 -16.49 3.39
N TYR A 151 -11.99 -15.43 2.70
CA TYR A 151 -11.35 -14.11 2.76
C TYR A 151 -11.28 -13.55 4.18
N ALA A 152 -12.39 -13.66 4.94
CA ALA A 152 -12.42 -13.23 6.33
C ALA A 152 -11.43 -14.03 7.20
N THR A 153 -11.33 -15.34 6.97
CA THR A 153 -10.41 -16.22 7.68
C THR A 153 -8.95 -15.88 7.37
N SER A 154 -8.59 -15.74 6.10
CA SER A 154 -7.24 -15.37 5.66
C SER A 154 -6.80 -14.04 6.25
N ASN A 155 -7.68 -13.04 6.28
CA ASN A 155 -7.38 -11.73 6.85
C ASN A 155 -7.28 -11.75 8.39
N SER A 156 -8.02 -12.65 9.05
CA SER A 156 -8.15 -12.65 10.52
C SER A 156 -6.85 -12.95 11.26
N LYS A 157 -5.95 -13.77 10.70
CA LYS A 157 -4.69 -14.14 11.37
C LYS A 157 -3.74 -12.95 11.39
N ILE A 158 -3.42 -12.40 10.22
CA ILE A 158 -2.52 -11.25 10.11
C ILE A 158 -3.06 -10.04 10.86
N LYS A 159 -4.38 -9.80 10.81
CA LYS A 159 -5.02 -8.75 11.60
C LYS A 159 -4.78 -8.94 13.10
N ARG A 160 -5.03 -10.14 13.64
CA ARG A 160 -4.79 -10.43 15.06
C ARG A 160 -3.33 -10.28 15.45
N GLN A 161 -2.40 -10.68 14.58
CA GLN A 161 -0.97 -10.52 14.85
C GLN A 161 -0.57 -9.03 14.88
N VAL A 162 -1.05 -8.24 13.92
CA VAL A 162 -0.83 -6.78 13.88
C VAL A 162 -1.41 -6.07 15.11
N GLU A 163 -2.61 -6.47 15.54
CA GLU A 163 -3.26 -5.95 16.75
C GLU A 163 -2.51 -6.37 18.02
N ALA A 164 -2.11 -7.64 18.13
CA ALA A 164 -1.34 -8.16 19.26
C ALA A 164 0.02 -7.47 19.40
N GLU A 165 0.64 -7.13 18.27
CA GLU A 165 1.89 -6.38 18.23
C GLU A 165 1.73 -4.89 18.53
N ASN A 166 0.50 -4.38 18.59
CA ASN A 166 0.20 -2.96 18.65
C ASN A 166 1.02 -2.16 17.61
N LEU A 167 1.12 -2.69 16.38
CA LEU A 167 2.11 -2.23 15.40
C LEU A 167 1.95 -0.73 15.10
N LEU A 168 0.74 -0.28 14.80
CA LEU A 168 0.47 1.12 14.50
C LEU A 168 0.79 2.02 15.70
N GLY A 169 0.46 1.58 16.92
CA GLY A 169 0.77 2.31 18.14
C GLY A 169 2.27 2.43 18.40
N LYS A 170 3.03 1.35 18.24
CA LYS A 170 4.50 1.35 18.37
C LYS A 170 5.17 2.26 17.33
N ILE A 171 4.67 2.26 16.09
CA ILE A 171 5.18 3.13 15.03
C ILE A 171 4.82 4.59 15.33
N GLN A 172 3.58 4.88 15.72
CA GLN A 172 3.15 6.21 16.11
C GLN A 172 3.97 6.76 17.28
N GLU A 173 4.23 5.94 18.29
CA GLU A 173 5.12 6.27 19.40
C GLU A 173 6.54 6.57 18.90
N PHE A 174 7.07 5.77 17.96
CA PHE A 174 8.38 6.04 17.38
C PHE A 174 8.42 7.43 16.72
N TYR A 175 7.42 7.81 15.92
CA TYR A 175 7.41 9.11 15.24
C TYR A 175 7.04 10.28 16.15
N GLN A 176 6.49 10.02 17.33
CA GLN A 176 6.01 11.03 18.29
C GLN A 176 4.93 11.93 17.64
N ASP A 177 4.05 11.32 16.86
CA ASP A 177 3.00 11.98 16.11
C ASP A 177 1.63 11.70 16.77
N ASP A 178 0.89 12.75 17.12
CA ASP A 178 -0.39 12.69 17.81
C ASP A 178 -1.59 12.89 16.88
N ARG A 179 -1.37 12.91 15.56
CA ARG A 179 -2.47 13.00 14.58
C ARG A 179 -3.39 11.79 14.66
N ASP A 180 -4.67 12.08 14.58
CA ASP A 180 -5.76 11.11 14.41
C ASP A 180 -6.17 10.99 12.94
N GLY A 181 -6.87 9.90 12.61
CA GLY A 181 -7.45 9.66 11.29
C GLY A 181 -6.48 9.08 10.26
N LEU A 182 -5.31 8.59 10.68
CA LEU A 182 -4.38 7.87 9.83
C LEU A 182 -4.91 6.45 9.54
N GLU A 183 -4.90 6.05 8.27
CA GLU A 183 -5.37 4.74 7.84
C GLU A 183 -4.31 4.05 6.97
N PHE A 184 -3.92 2.83 7.39
CA PHE A 184 -3.12 1.94 6.57
C PHE A 184 -4.00 0.82 6.02
N LYS A 185 -4.23 0.82 4.71
CA LYS A 185 -5.07 -0.18 4.03
C LYS A 185 -4.22 -1.29 3.44
N VAL A 186 -4.59 -2.53 3.74
CA VAL A 186 -3.94 -3.72 3.23
C VAL A 186 -4.94 -4.49 2.38
N PHE A 187 -4.72 -4.48 1.07
CA PHE A 187 -5.47 -5.27 0.10
C PHE A 187 -4.79 -6.64 -0.04
N VAL A 188 -5.41 -7.68 0.49
CA VAL A 188 -4.86 -9.03 0.48
C VAL A 188 -5.11 -9.69 -0.88
N GLU A 189 -4.05 -10.22 -1.47
CA GLU A 189 -4.07 -10.86 -2.79
C GLU A 189 -3.67 -12.33 -2.67
N LEU A 190 -4.68 -13.18 -2.58
CA LEU A 190 -4.47 -14.60 -2.28
C LEU A 190 -3.84 -15.38 -3.42
N THR A 191 -3.88 -14.82 -4.63
CA THR A 191 -3.32 -15.42 -5.85
C THR A 191 -2.09 -14.69 -6.37
N ASN A 192 -1.55 -13.71 -5.62
CA ASN A 192 -0.29 -13.07 -5.96
C ASN A 192 0.82 -13.71 -5.12
N ASN A 193 1.85 -14.26 -5.76
CA ASN A 193 3.03 -14.84 -5.11
C ASN A 193 4.35 -14.15 -5.54
N SER A 194 4.27 -13.02 -6.26
CA SER A 194 5.47 -12.30 -6.66
C SER A 194 5.90 -11.34 -5.56
N GLU A 195 5.21 -10.21 -5.41
CA GLU A 195 5.59 -9.16 -4.46
C GLU A 195 4.38 -8.39 -3.93
N SER A 196 4.55 -7.81 -2.74
CA SER A 196 3.62 -6.81 -2.19
C SER A 196 3.98 -5.43 -2.74
N GLN A 197 2.99 -4.63 -3.10
CA GLN A 197 3.21 -3.35 -3.79
C GLN A 197 2.53 -2.19 -3.07
N ALA A 198 3.16 -1.02 -3.09
CA ALA A 198 2.51 0.21 -2.67
C ALA A 198 1.38 0.61 -3.64
N VAL A 199 0.27 1.08 -3.08
CA VAL A 199 -0.86 1.68 -3.80
C VAL A 199 -0.77 3.19 -3.63
N ASP A 200 0.22 3.77 -4.29
CA ASP A 200 0.68 5.15 -4.17
C ASP A 200 -0.32 6.21 -4.66
N PHE A 201 -1.35 5.84 -5.44
CA PHE A 201 -2.36 6.81 -5.83
C PHE A 201 -3.15 7.35 -4.64
N TYR A 202 -3.33 6.58 -3.56
CA TYR A 202 -4.03 7.08 -2.36
C TYR A 202 -3.32 8.29 -1.74
N ASP A 203 -1.99 8.31 -1.74
CA ASP A 203 -1.19 9.41 -1.21
C ASP A 203 -1.47 10.74 -1.93
N ASN A 204 -1.78 10.68 -3.24
CA ASN A 204 -2.08 11.87 -4.03
C ASN A 204 -3.45 12.48 -3.70
N TYR A 205 -4.41 11.68 -3.25
CA TYR A 205 -5.78 12.12 -2.96
C TYR A 205 -6.03 12.37 -1.47
N ASN A 206 -5.39 11.59 -0.60
CA ASN A 206 -5.54 11.71 0.84
C ASN A 206 -4.23 11.37 1.55
N PRO A 207 -3.46 12.36 2.04
CA PRO A 207 -2.17 12.13 2.69
C PRO A 207 -2.27 11.44 4.06
N ASN A 208 -3.48 11.18 4.57
CA ASN A 208 -3.72 10.41 5.78
C ASN A 208 -3.98 8.92 5.49
N ILE A 209 -4.05 8.52 4.22
CA ILE A 209 -4.25 7.13 3.82
C ILE A 209 -3.01 6.65 3.08
N ARG A 210 -2.49 5.51 3.50
CA ARG A 210 -1.50 4.75 2.74
C ARG A 210 -2.06 3.36 2.51
N ALA A 211 -1.78 2.80 1.35
CA ALA A 211 -2.32 1.50 0.99
C ALA A 211 -1.25 0.62 0.35
N ILE A 212 -1.39 -0.69 0.56
CA ILE A 212 -0.57 -1.71 -0.08
C ILE A 212 -1.44 -2.84 -0.61
N THR A 213 -0.94 -3.50 -1.63
CA THR A 213 -1.35 -4.87 -1.95
C THR A 213 -0.39 -5.84 -1.28
N LEU A 214 -0.94 -6.90 -0.69
CA LEU A 214 -0.20 -7.87 0.09
C LEU A 214 -0.36 -9.25 -0.56
N GLY A 215 0.66 -9.65 -1.31
CA GLY A 215 0.73 -10.98 -1.93
C GLY A 215 0.95 -12.08 -0.90
N ASN A 216 0.45 -13.27 -1.21
CA ASN A 216 0.65 -14.49 -0.43
C ASN A 216 2.02 -15.11 -0.75
N PHE A 217 2.90 -15.20 0.26
CA PHE A 217 4.26 -15.73 0.09
C PHE A 217 4.34 -17.23 0.41
N CYS A 218 4.97 -18.01 -0.48
CA CYS A 218 5.36 -19.40 -0.20
C CYS A 218 6.73 -19.73 -0.78
N ASP A 219 7.55 -20.47 -0.01
CA ASP A 219 8.92 -20.85 -0.40
C ASP A 219 8.98 -21.74 -1.64
N LEU A 220 7.96 -22.57 -1.86
CA LEU A 220 7.79 -23.43 -3.03
C LEU A 220 6.30 -23.43 -3.40
N SER A 221 5.99 -22.98 -4.62
CA SER A 221 4.62 -22.96 -5.15
C SER A 221 4.05 -24.37 -5.36
N SER A 222 4.90 -25.39 -5.46
CA SER A 222 4.56 -26.79 -5.80
C SER A 222 4.16 -27.69 -4.63
N GLU A 223 4.11 -27.16 -3.40
CA GLU A 223 3.67 -27.94 -2.23
C GLU A 223 2.60 -27.19 -1.45
N SER A 224 1.36 -27.71 -1.47
CA SER A 224 0.31 -27.26 -0.55
C SER A 224 0.72 -27.54 0.91
N LYS A 225 0.95 -26.45 1.67
CA LYS A 225 1.24 -26.50 3.10
C LYS A 225 0.23 -25.64 3.86
N PRO A 226 -0.16 -26.00 5.10
CA PRO A 226 -1.09 -25.20 5.90
C PRO A 226 -0.67 -23.73 6.07
N GLN A 227 0.63 -23.45 6.08
CA GLN A 227 1.17 -22.10 6.13
C GLN A 227 0.90 -21.26 4.87
N ASN A 228 0.65 -21.88 3.71
CA ASN A 228 0.30 -21.17 2.48
C ASN A 228 -1.14 -20.64 2.50
N GLU A 229 -2.01 -21.20 3.35
CA GLU A 229 -3.43 -20.80 3.44
C GLU A 229 -3.60 -19.47 4.20
N VAL A 230 -2.58 -19.06 4.97
CA VAL A 230 -2.72 -17.94 5.90
C VAL A 230 -1.46 -17.08 5.98
N LEU A 231 -1.64 -15.79 5.68
CA LEU A 231 -0.61 -14.77 5.82
C LEU A 231 -0.09 -14.68 7.26
N ASP A 232 1.22 -14.47 7.39
CA ASP A 232 1.90 -14.31 8.67
C ASP A 232 2.67 -12.99 8.71
N ILE A 233 2.45 -12.18 9.75
CA ILE A 233 3.11 -10.88 9.91
C ILE A 233 4.64 -11.00 9.84
N GLU A 234 5.22 -12.12 10.30
CA GLU A 234 6.67 -12.34 10.31
C GLU A 234 7.29 -12.18 8.92
N ASN A 235 6.57 -12.55 7.87
CA ASN A 235 7.01 -12.42 6.48
C ASN A 235 6.89 -10.98 5.94
N TYR A 236 6.14 -10.11 6.62
CA TYR A 236 5.77 -8.78 6.11
C TYR A 236 6.19 -7.63 7.04
N GLN A 237 6.88 -7.92 8.16
CA GLN A 237 7.33 -6.90 9.13
C GLN A 237 8.04 -5.73 8.46
N GLY A 238 8.95 -6.03 7.52
CA GLY A 238 9.68 -5.02 6.76
C GLY A 238 8.77 -4.15 5.90
N VAL A 239 7.87 -4.76 5.13
CA VAL A 239 6.91 -4.05 4.28
C VAL A 239 6.00 -3.15 5.10
N PHE A 240 5.46 -3.65 6.21
CA PHE A 240 4.58 -2.83 7.07
C PHE A 240 5.33 -1.64 7.68
N CYS A 241 6.54 -1.87 8.22
CA CYS A 241 7.36 -0.78 8.75
C CYS A 241 7.69 0.24 7.65
N HIS A 242 8.04 -0.21 6.44
CA HIS A 242 8.34 0.66 5.30
C HIS A 242 7.15 1.55 4.94
N GLU A 243 6.00 0.92 4.71
CA GLU A 243 4.85 1.58 4.11
C GLU A 243 4.14 2.48 5.13
N ILE A 244 4.01 2.02 6.37
CA ILE A 244 3.47 2.88 7.44
C ILE A 244 4.41 4.07 7.69
N SER A 245 5.73 3.96 7.50
CA SER A 245 6.65 5.10 7.68
C SER A 245 6.31 6.27 6.78
N HIS A 246 5.86 6.02 5.54
CA HIS A 246 5.49 7.09 4.60
C HIS A 246 4.37 8.00 5.14
N LEU A 247 3.43 7.46 5.94
CA LEU A 247 2.37 8.25 6.61
C LEU A 247 2.92 9.31 7.57
N TYR A 248 4.13 9.11 8.09
CA TYR A 248 4.77 9.97 9.08
C TYR A 248 5.90 10.82 8.48
N THR A 249 6.37 10.51 7.28
CA THR A 249 7.54 11.17 6.69
C THR A 249 7.23 12.01 5.47
N THR A 250 6.52 11.47 4.48
CA THR A 250 6.49 12.03 3.13
C THR A 250 5.80 13.39 3.10
N SER A 251 4.54 13.46 3.53
CA SER A 251 3.76 14.71 3.51
C SER A 251 4.14 15.70 4.62
N ILE A 252 4.78 15.23 5.70
CA ILE A 252 5.10 16.07 6.87
C ILE A 252 6.51 16.66 6.78
N PHE A 253 7.48 15.82 6.45
CA PHE A 253 8.89 16.17 6.57
C PHE A 253 9.59 16.25 5.21
N LEU A 254 9.35 15.30 4.30
CA LEU A 254 9.98 15.35 2.98
C LEU A 254 9.58 16.62 2.24
N ASP A 255 8.27 16.85 2.07
CA ASP A 255 7.75 18.03 1.38
C ASP A 255 8.17 19.35 2.03
N LYS A 256 8.40 19.33 3.34
CA LYS A 256 8.82 20.50 4.10
C LYS A 256 10.32 20.79 4.01
N TYR A 257 11.16 19.77 3.84
CA TYR A 257 12.62 19.90 3.98
C TYR A 257 13.45 19.57 2.75
N ILE A 258 12.86 18.92 1.74
CA ILE A 258 13.58 18.52 0.54
C ILE A 258 14.19 19.72 -0.20
N GLY A 259 13.55 20.89 -0.19
CA GLY A 259 14.04 22.08 -0.90
C GLY A 259 13.95 21.90 -2.41
N ASP A 260 14.96 22.38 -3.17
CA ASP A 260 15.02 22.12 -4.60
C ASP A 260 15.44 20.67 -4.86
N VAL A 261 14.56 19.92 -5.51
CA VAL A 261 14.80 18.51 -5.85
C VAL A 261 15.98 18.36 -6.82
N GLU A 262 16.27 19.39 -7.62
CA GLU A 262 17.40 19.38 -8.55
C GLU A 262 18.76 19.31 -7.85
N ASP A 263 18.86 19.77 -6.59
CA ASP A 263 20.08 19.65 -5.78
C ASP A 263 20.54 18.19 -5.61
N PHE A 264 19.61 17.24 -5.75
CA PHE A 264 19.89 15.81 -5.60
C PHE A 264 20.18 15.09 -6.92
N ARG A 265 20.07 15.76 -8.08
CA ARG A 265 20.22 15.10 -9.39
C ARG A 265 21.58 14.43 -9.55
N VAL A 266 22.63 15.04 -9.00
CA VAL A 266 24.00 14.51 -8.99
C VAL A 266 24.14 13.11 -8.36
N LEU A 267 23.18 12.70 -7.52
CA LEU A 267 23.14 11.36 -6.92
C LEU A 267 22.54 10.29 -7.85
N PHE A 268 21.92 10.69 -8.96
CA PHE A 268 21.11 9.81 -9.79
C PHE A 268 21.40 9.97 -11.28
N ASP A 269 20.77 9.14 -12.11
CA ASP A 269 20.83 9.26 -13.57
C ASP A 269 20.13 10.54 -14.04
N ASP A 270 20.77 11.28 -14.96
CA ASP A 270 20.26 12.53 -15.54
C ASP A 270 18.87 12.40 -16.18
N LYS A 271 18.45 11.19 -16.54
CA LYS A 271 17.15 10.92 -17.19
C LYS A 271 15.96 10.90 -16.23
N LEU A 272 16.19 10.99 -14.91
CA LEU A 272 15.10 10.96 -13.95
C LEU A 272 14.29 12.27 -13.94
N THR A 273 12.97 12.13 -13.88
CA THR A 273 12.05 13.24 -13.62
C THR A 273 12.20 13.74 -12.17
N LYS A 274 11.76 14.97 -11.89
CA LYS A 274 11.74 15.52 -10.52
C LYS A 274 10.98 14.63 -9.54
N LEU A 275 9.86 14.03 -9.99
CA LEU A 275 9.08 13.11 -9.17
C LEU A 275 9.88 11.86 -8.80
N GLN A 276 10.59 11.26 -9.75
CA GLN A 276 11.43 10.09 -9.51
C GLN A 276 12.64 10.41 -8.61
N ILE A 277 13.21 11.60 -8.72
CA ILE A 277 14.30 12.03 -7.82
C ILE A 277 13.76 12.19 -6.38
N LYS A 278 12.63 12.88 -6.21
CA LYS A 278 11.98 13.04 -4.90
C LYS A 278 11.68 11.67 -4.28
N ASP A 279 11.10 10.75 -5.05
CA ASP A 279 10.81 9.38 -4.63
C ASP A 279 12.08 8.63 -4.17
N ARG A 280 13.18 8.72 -4.94
CA ARG A 280 14.45 8.09 -4.54
C ARG A 280 15.02 8.69 -3.26
N VAL A 281 14.95 10.01 -3.08
CA VAL A 281 15.39 10.68 -1.84
C VAL A 281 14.55 10.19 -0.65
N ASP A 282 13.24 10.04 -0.80
CA ASP A 282 12.38 9.48 0.25
C ASP A 282 12.83 8.06 0.62
N HIS A 283 13.04 7.21 -0.37
CA HIS A 283 13.45 5.81 -0.15
C HIS A 283 14.88 5.66 0.41
N MET A 284 15.77 6.63 0.19
CA MET A 284 17.07 6.69 0.87
C MET A 284 16.93 6.91 2.39
N ILE A 285 15.81 7.45 2.84
CA ILE A 285 15.45 7.65 4.26
C ILE A 285 14.62 6.48 4.79
N ILE A 286 13.62 6.04 4.03
CA ILE A 286 12.64 5.05 4.47
C ILE A 286 13.25 3.66 4.63
N ARG A 287 14.14 3.22 3.74
CA ARG A 287 14.79 1.90 3.87
C ARG A 287 15.67 1.78 5.13
N PRO A 288 16.50 2.77 5.49
CA PRO A 288 17.13 2.81 6.80
C PRO A 288 16.15 2.81 7.98
N LEU A 289 15.07 3.58 7.91
CA LEU A 289 14.04 3.63 8.96
C LEU A 289 13.35 2.27 9.14
N GLN A 290 13.01 1.60 8.05
CA GLN A 290 12.49 0.23 8.05
C GLN A 290 13.42 -0.69 8.86
N ALA A 291 14.73 -0.67 8.59
CA ALA A 291 15.70 -1.51 9.32
C ALA A 291 15.83 -1.15 10.82
N VAL A 292 15.62 0.12 11.19
CA VAL A 292 15.59 0.56 12.59
C VAL A 292 14.30 0.10 13.28
N LEU A 293 13.16 0.27 12.61
CA LEU A 293 11.84 -0.10 13.13
C LEU A 293 11.71 -1.61 13.29
N THR A 294 12.09 -2.41 12.29
CA THR A 294 12.00 -3.88 12.39
C THR A 294 12.85 -4.43 13.53
N LYS A 295 14.06 -3.88 13.72
CA LYS A 295 14.90 -4.20 14.87
C LYS A 295 14.24 -3.82 16.20
N ARG A 296 13.61 -2.64 16.30
CA ARG A 296 13.06 -2.16 17.58
C ARG A 296 11.75 -2.84 17.95
N ILE A 297 10.90 -3.08 16.96
CA ILE A 297 9.55 -3.61 17.15
C ILE A 297 9.58 -5.14 17.24
N PHE A 298 10.36 -5.80 16.38
CA PHE A 298 10.35 -7.25 16.21
C PHE A 298 11.67 -7.94 16.57
N ASN A 299 12.69 -7.18 16.99
CA ASN A 299 14.04 -7.70 17.22
C ASN A 299 14.69 -8.35 15.97
N ASP A 300 14.21 -8.02 14.77
CA ASP A 300 14.80 -8.46 13.52
C ASP A 300 16.10 -7.69 13.22
N LEU A 301 17.21 -8.43 13.16
CA LEU A 301 18.54 -7.88 12.93
C LEU A 301 18.96 -7.89 11.45
N ALA A 302 18.18 -8.44 10.53
CA ALA A 302 18.56 -8.59 9.12
C ALA A 302 18.97 -7.25 8.48
N GLY A 303 18.08 -6.25 8.51
CA GLY A 303 18.37 -4.91 7.98
C GLY A 303 19.52 -4.21 8.72
N SER A 304 19.59 -4.36 10.04
CA SER A 304 20.69 -3.83 10.85
C SER A 304 22.04 -4.42 10.46
N ASN A 305 22.09 -5.73 10.19
CA ASN A 305 23.29 -6.44 9.77
C ASN A 305 23.69 -6.07 8.34
N PHE A 306 22.71 -5.85 7.45
CA PHE A 306 22.94 -5.33 6.11
C PHE A 306 23.67 -3.99 6.17
N TYR A 307 23.12 -2.97 6.83
CA TYR A 307 23.71 -1.63 6.86
C TYR A 307 25.06 -1.56 7.59
N LYS A 308 25.28 -2.41 8.61
CA LYS A 308 26.60 -2.51 9.28
C LYS A 308 27.70 -2.98 8.32
N LYS A 309 27.38 -3.89 7.40
CA LYS A 309 28.31 -4.47 6.42
C LYS A 309 28.49 -3.63 5.16
N GLN A 310 27.57 -2.71 4.87
CA GLN A 310 27.71 -1.80 3.72
C GLN A 310 29.00 -0.95 3.85
N PRO A 311 29.70 -0.65 2.74
CA PRO A 311 30.72 0.39 2.70
C PRO A 311 30.12 1.76 3.09
N ASN A 312 30.92 2.83 3.13
CA ASN A 312 30.48 4.17 3.57
C ASN A 312 29.45 4.85 2.62
N SER A 313 28.26 4.24 2.47
CA SER A 313 27.13 4.75 1.70
C SER A 313 26.35 5.83 2.45
N ILE A 314 25.52 6.57 1.73
CA ILE A 314 24.64 7.59 2.31
C ILE A 314 23.62 6.93 3.25
N GLU A 315 23.00 5.84 2.82
CA GLU A 315 21.97 5.10 3.54
C GLU A 315 22.50 4.48 4.84
N LYS A 316 23.76 4.03 4.86
CA LYS A 316 24.40 3.57 6.09
C LYS A 316 24.50 4.69 7.12
N ASN A 317 24.90 5.89 6.70
CA ASN A 317 25.00 7.04 7.59
C ASN A 317 23.61 7.44 8.13
N ILE A 318 22.58 7.40 7.29
CA ILE A 318 21.19 7.65 7.70
C ILE A 318 20.71 6.57 8.68
N TYR A 319 21.01 5.30 8.45
CA TYR A 319 20.70 4.21 9.38
C TYR A 319 21.36 4.43 10.75
N LEU A 320 22.64 4.82 10.78
CA LEU A 320 23.34 5.11 12.03
C LEU A 320 22.70 6.29 12.76
N LEU A 321 22.37 7.36 12.04
CA LEU A 321 21.68 8.53 12.57
C LEU A 321 20.34 8.15 13.24
N PHE A 322 19.47 7.41 12.56
CA PHE A 322 18.19 6.98 13.15
C PHE A 322 18.34 5.89 14.21
N SER A 323 19.43 5.11 14.19
CA SER A 323 19.72 4.15 15.26
C SER A 323 19.95 4.82 16.61
N GLU A 324 20.45 6.06 16.62
CA GLU A 324 20.67 6.86 17.83
C GLU A 324 19.40 7.57 18.34
N TYR A 325 18.42 7.79 17.47
CA TYR A 325 17.17 8.46 17.82
C TYR A 325 16.41 7.69 18.92
N LYS A 326 15.97 8.40 19.96
CA LYS A 326 15.13 7.82 21.01
C LYS A 326 13.83 8.62 21.11
N PRO A 327 12.65 7.97 21.00
CA PRO A 327 11.37 8.61 21.33
C PRO A 327 11.43 9.21 22.74
N ASN A 328 10.79 10.37 22.94
CA ASN A 328 10.88 11.17 24.17
C ASN A 328 12.31 11.60 24.58
N GLY A 329 13.30 11.53 23.67
CA GLY A 329 14.66 12.02 23.91
C GLY A 329 14.80 13.54 23.75
N ASN A 330 16.03 14.05 23.96
CA ASN A 330 16.33 15.48 23.88
C ASN A 330 16.16 16.11 22.48
N LYS A 331 16.13 15.28 21.43
CA LYS A 331 15.98 15.70 20.04
C LYS A 331 14.70 15.06 19.46
N THR A 332 13.89 15.86 18.78
CA THR A 332 12.66 15.40 18.12
C THR A 332 12.99 14.57 16.88
N PHE A 333 12.05 13.73 16.43
CA PHE A 333 12.20 12.98 15.18
C PHE A 333 12.46 13.93 14.00
N GLU A 334 11.75 15.06 13.93
CA GLU A 334 11.95 16.10 12.91
C GLU A 334 13.42 16.59 12.85
N SER A 335 14.09 16.73 13.99
CA SER A 335 15.51 17.11 14.03
C SER A 335 16.41 16.08 13.37
N TYR A 336 16.17 14.79 13.61
CA TYR A 336 16.90 13.70 12.96
C TYR A 336 16.58 13.65 11.46
N TYR A 337 15.31 13.85 11.08
CA TYR A 337 14.92 13.88 9.67
C TYR A 337 15.62 15.01 8.89
N LYS A 338 15.70 16.22 9.46
CA LYS A 338 16.47 17.34 8.87
C LYS A 338 17.94 16.99 8.68
N GLU A 339 18.53 16.29 9.64
CA GLU A 339 19.92 15.85 9.57
C GLU A 339 20.11 14.78 8.48
N ALA A 340 19.16 13.86 8.31
CA ALA A 340 19.18 12.88 7.22
C ALA A 340 19.16 13.57 5.84
N ILE A 341 18.29 14.56 5.62
CA ILE A 341 18.25 15.33 4.37
C ILE A 341 19.60 16.04 4.12
N LYS A 342 20.23 16.60 5.15
CA LYS A 342 21.57 17.22 5.02
C LYS A 342 22.65 16.19 4.66
N ILE A 343 22.60 14.98 5.22
CA ILE A 343 23.53 13.90 4.87
C ILE A 343 23.42 13.56 3.38
N ILE A 344 22.20 13.47 2.86
CA ILE A 344 21.96 13.21 1.43
C ILE A 344 22.53 14.36 0.60
N ARG A 345 22.17 15.60 0.93
CA ARG A 345 22.56 16.79 0.15
C ARG A 345 24.07 17.04 0.15
N ASN A 346 24.78 16.75 1.23
CA ASN A 346 26.23 17.02 1.32
C ASN A 346 27.11 15.96 0.63
N LYS A 347 26.53 14.84 0.18
CA LYS A 347 27.25 13.76 -0.52
C LYS A 347 26.90 13.66 -2.02
N GLY A 348 25.91 14.42 -2.48
CA GLY A 348 25.74 14.78 -3.88
C GLY A 348 26.59 15.99 -4.17
#